data_AF-A0A3A0AVI7-F1
#
_entry.id   AF-A0A3A0AVI7-F1
#
_cell.length_a   1.000
_cell.length_b   1.000
_cell.length_c   1.000
_cell.angle_alpha   90.00
_cell.angle_beta   90.00
_cell.angle_gamma   90.00
#
_symmetry.space_group_name_H-M   'P 1'
#
loop_
_entity.id
_entity.type
_entity.pdbx_description
1 polymer ?
#
loop_
_entity_poly.entity_id
_entity_poly.type
_entity_poly.pdbx_seq_one_letter_code
_entity_poly.pdbx_strand_id
1 'polypeptide(L)'
;MSRLFANNRRFNAYNLDYLPEDAVHPVDSVVGAYMQLRRETVAQVGLLDERFFMYGEDLDWAKRIKDAGWEIWYNGQSEVTHVKRASSSQSSKTRIDFYEAMWLFYVKHYRDQTSWLVDQLIPLGVAARGGVDVALHLWRFCRQRT
;
A
#
# COMPACT_ATOMS: atom_id res chain seq x y z
N MET A 1 13.13 -5.58 -11.43
CA MET A 1 12.84 -6.82 -12.16
C MET A 1 11.70 -6.67 -13.16
N SER A 2 10.63 -5.92 -12.87
CA SER A 2 9.54 -5.62 -13.83
C SER A 2 10.01 -5.06 -15.18
N ARG A 3 10.97 -4.11 -15.19
CA ARG A 3 11.56 -3.59 -16.45
C ARG A 3 12.26 -4.64 -17.33
N LEU A 4 12.78 -5.72 -16.75
CA LEU A 4 13.47 -6.80 -17.48
C LEU A 4 12.51 -7.91 -17.91
N PHE A 5 11.32 -7.99 -17.30
CA PHE A 5 10.34 -9.04 -17.54
C PHE A 5 8.92 -8.44 -17.64
N ALA A 6 8.77 -7.42 -18.48
CA ALA A 6 7.54 -6.63 -18.56
C ALA A 6 6.29 -7.47 -18.86
N ASN A 7 6.45 -8.51 -19.69
CA ASN A 7 5.35 -9.37 -20.13
C ASN A 7 5.09 -10.59 -19.22
N ASN A 8 5.83 -10.76 -18.12
CA ASN A 8 5.67 -11.93 -17.26
C ASN A 8 4.76 -11.62 -16.06
N ARG A 9 3.57 -12.25 -16.05
CA ARG A 9 2.57 -12.14 -14.98
C ARG A 9 3.13 -12.28 -13.57
N ARG A 10 4.08 -13.19 -13.34
CA ARG A 10 4.63 -13.41 -11.98
C ARG A 10 5.59 -12.31 -11.54
N PHE A 11 6.34 -11.71 -12.46
CA PHE A 11 7.38 -10.72 -12.14
C PHE A 11 6.94 -9.28 -12.38
N ASN A 12 5.78 -9.08 -13.01
CA ASN A 12 5.20 -7.78 -13.27
C ASN A 12 3.74 -7.62 -12.77
N ALA A 13 3.28 -8.47 -11.85
CA ALA A 13 1.96 -8.34 -11.23
C ALA A 13 1.77 -6.99 -10.50
N TYR A 14 2.86 -6.35 -10.06
CA TYR A 14 2.79 -5.07 -9.33
C TYR A 14 2.44 -3.87 -10.22
N ASN A 15 3.04 -3.77 -11.42
CA ASN A 15 2.72 -2.66 -12.34
C ASN A 15 1.66 -3.03 -13.38
N LEU A 16 1.44 -4.33 -13.61
CA LEU A 16 0.51 -4.84 -14.62
C LEU A 16 0.83 -4.38 -16.06
N ASP A 17 2.08 -4.01 -16.38
CA ASP A 17 2.45 -3.48 -17.71
C ASP A 17 2.21 -4.48 -18.88
N TYR A 18 1.79 -5.71 -18.59
CA TYR A 18 1.38 -6.71 -19.58
C TYR A 18 -0.11 -6.62 -19.96
N LEU A 19 -0.89 -5.75 -19.31
CA LEU A 19 -2.29 -5.47 -19.63
C LEU A 19 -2.39 -4.15 -20.41
N PRO A 20 -3.33 -4.03 -21.37
CA PRO A 20 -3.60 -2.76 -22.03
C PRO A 20 -4.09 -1.72 -21.02
N GLU A 21 -3.58 -0.49 -21.10
CA GLU A 21 -3.95 0.62 -20.20
C GLU A 21 -5.42 1.03 -20.35
N ASP A 22 -6.03 0.81 -21.51
CA ASP A 22 -7.42 1.12 -21.81
C ASP A 22 -8.40 -0.02 -21.46
N ALA A 23 -7.88 -1.15 -20.97
CA ALA A 23 -8.70 -2.31 -20.63
C ALA A 23 -9.36 -2.21 -19.25
N VAL A 24 -10.47 -2.92 -19.11
CA VAL A 24 -11.15 -3.14 -17.82
C VAL A 24 -10.72 -4.50 -17.27
N HIS A 25 -10.12 -4.52 -16.08
CA HIS A 25 -9.62 -5.77 -15.51
C HIS A 25 -9.56 -5.74 -13.98
N PRO A 26 -9.64 -6.91 -13.31
CA PRO A 26 -9.49 -6.99 -11.87
C PRO A 26 -8.06 -6.65 -11.46
N VAL A 27 -7.90 -6.02 -10.30
CA VAL A 27 -6.62 -5.65 -9.70
C VAL A 27 -6.65 -5.92 -8.19
N ASP A 28 -5.47 -5.93 -7.56
CA ASP A 28 -5.38 -6.08 -6.10
C ASP A 28 -5.63 -4.77 -5.35
N SER A 29 -5.28 -3.65 -5.96
CA SER A 29 -5.44 -2.31 -5.40
C SER A 29 -5.39 -1.26 -6.50
N VAL A 30 -5.96 -0.08 -6.23
CA VAL A 30 -5.82 1.13 -7.05
C VAL A 30 -5.33 2.28 -6.17
N VAL A 31 -4.79 3.32 -6.79
CA VAL A 31 -4.39 4.53 -6.06
C VAL A 31 -5.63 5.28 -5.58
N GLY A 32 -5.63 5.69 -4.32
CA GLY A 32 -6.74 6.42 -3.67
C GLY A 32 -7.06 7.80 -4.24
N ALA A 33 -6.39 8.25 -5.31
CA ALA A 33 -6.65 9.52 -5.97
C ALA A 33 -8.07 9.59 -6.57
N TYR A 34 -8.59 8.45 -7.03
CA TYR A 34 -9.97 8.31 -7.45
C TYR A 34 -10.43 6.87 -7.25
N MET A 35 -11.48 6.69 -6.46
CA MET A 35 -12.14 5.40 -6.26
C MET A 35 -13.64 5.61 -6.23
N GLN A 36 -14.38 4.74 -6.91
CA GLN A 36 -15.84 4.68 -6.81
C GLN A 36 -16.22 3.37 -6.13
N LEU A 37 -16.97 3.47 -5.03
CA LEU A 37 -17.37 2.32 -4.23
C LEU A 37 -18.87 2.28 -4.06
N ARG A 38 -19.41 1.07 -3.92
CA ARG A 38 -20.80 0.86 -3.51
C ARG A 38 -20.94 1.26 -2.05
N ARG A 39 -22.07 1.89 -1.71
CA ARG A 39 -22.38 2.26 -0.32
C ARG A 39 -22.34 1.06 0.63
N GLU A 40 -22.81 -0.10 0.17
CA GLU A 40 -22.79 -1.36 0.93
C GLU A 40 -21.37 -1.85 1.23
N THR A 41 -20.44 -1.70 0.29
CA THR A 41 -19.02 -2.00 0.51
C THR A 41 -18.47 -1.12 1.64
N VAL A 42 -18.72 0.19 1.58
CA VAL A 42 -18.26 1.14 2.62
C VAL A 42 -18.89 0.84 3.98
N ALA A 43 -20.18 0.50 4.01
CA ALA A 43 -20.87 0.14 5.24
C ALA A 43 -20.32 -1.14 5.89
N GLN A 44 -19.85 -2.11 5.08
CA GLN A 44 -19.28 -3.36 5.55
C GLN A 44 -17.83 -3.21 6.02
N VAL A 45 -16.98 -2.55 5.22
CA VAL A 45 -15.52 -2.51 5.48
C VAL A 45 -15.11 -1.33 6.35
N GLY A 46 -15.97 -0.31 6.47
CA GLY A 46 -15.69 0.95 7.15
C GLY A 46 -14.95 1.96 6.26
N LEU A 47 -14.67 3.14 6.84
CA LEU A 47 -13.92 4.22 6.19
C LEU A 47 -12.41 3.92 6.13
N LEU A 48 -11.63 4.87 5.61
CA LEU A 48 -10.18 4.86 5.70
C LEU A 48 -9.72 4.84 7.16
N ASP A 49 -8.61 4.16 7.42
CA ASP A 49 -8.05 4.05 8.75
C ASP A 49 -7.13 5.24 9.02
N GLU A 50 -7.53 6.12 9.94
CA GLU A 50 -6.83 7.38 10.27
C GLU A 50 -5.43 7.17 10.84
N ARG A 51 -5.05 5.93 11.18
CA ARG A 51 -3.66 5.60 11.54
C ARG A 51 -2.70 5.74 10.35
N PHE A 52 -3.20 5.63 9.13
CA PHE A 52 -2.44 5.91 7.91
C PHE A 52 -2.59 7.40 7.57
N PHE A 53 -1.61 8.21 8.00
CA PHE A 53 -1.61 9.65 7.71
C PHE A 53 -1.33 9.94 6.23
N MET A 54 -0.35 9.24 5.66
CA MET A 54 0.04 9.38 4.26
C MET A 54 0.67 8.07 3.80
N TYR A 55 0.28 7.62 2.60
CA TYR A 55 0.65 6.33 2.02
C TYR A 55 -0.02 5.15 2.73
N GLY A 56 -0.41 4.13 1.95
CA GLY A 56 -0.92 2.86 2.47
C GLY A 56 -2.36 2.88 2.97
N GLU A 57 -3.00 4.05 3.07
CA GLU A 57 -4.42 4.16 3.43
C GLU A 57 -5.33 3.49 2.39
N ASP A 58 -4.98 3.67 1.12
CA ASP A 58 -5.67 3.07 -0.03
C ASP A 58 -5.39 1.57 -0.15
N LEU A 59 -4.14 1.16 0.10
CA LEU A 59 -3.76 -0.26 0.18
C LEU A 59 -4.47 -1.00 1.32
N ASP A 60 -4.55 -0.39 2.50
CA ASP A 60 -5.31 -0.92 3.64
C ASP A 60 -6.78 -1.11 3.28
N TRP A 61 -7.38 -0.09 2.64
CA TRP A 61 -8.79 -0.15 2.28
C TRP A 61 -9.04 -1.20 1.20
N ALA A 62 -8.20 -1.26 0.17
CA ALA A 62 -8.24 -2.29 -0.86
C ALA A 62 -8.14 -3.70 -0.27
N LYS A 63 -7.22 -3.93 0.67
CA LYS A 63 -7.09 -5.21 1.36
C LYS A 63 -8.35 -5.58 2.13
N ARG A 64 -8.91 -4.66 2.92
CA ARG A 64 -10.18 -4.89 3.65
C ARG A 64 -11.36 -5.17 2.73
N ILE A 65 -11.45 -4.46 1.60
CA ILE A 65 -12.48 -4.68 0.57
C ILE A 65 -12.38 -6.10 0.02
N LYS A 66 -11.16 -6.56 -0.34
CA LYS A 66 -10.94 -7.91 -0.84
C LYS A 66 -11.20 -8.99 0.22
N ASP A 67 -10.79 -8.77 1.46
CA ASP A 67 -11.05 -9.70 2.57
C ASP A 67 -12.53 -9.86 2.86
N ALA A 68 -13.33 -8.80 2.61
CA ALA A 68 -14.78 -8.82 2.69
C ALA A 68 -15.46 -9.52 1.49
N GLY A 69 -14.69 -10.03 0.53
CA GLY A 69 -15.18 -10.78 -0.64
C GLY A 69 -15.52 -9.92 -1.86
N TRP A 70 -15.24 -8.62 -1.83
CA TRP A 70 -15.47 -7.74 -2.97
C TRP A 70 -14.29 -7.75 -3.95
N GLU A 71 -14.58 -7.53 -5.23
CA GLU A 71 -13.56 -7.36 -6.25
C GLU A 71 -13.22 -5.88 -6.45
N ILE A 72 -11.96 -5.63 -6.82
CA ILE A 72 -11.49 -4.30 -7.22
C ILE A 72 -11.15 -4.37 -8.70
N TRP A 73 -11.67 -3.41 -9.45
CA TRP A 73 -11.53 -3.34 -10.89
C TRP A 73 -10.88 -2.02 -11.29
N TYR A 74 -9.90 -2.11 -12.18
CA TYR A 74 -9.39 -0.97 -12.92
C TYR A 74 -10.25 -0.74 -14.16
N ASN A 75 -10.62 0.51 -14.42
CA ASN A 75 -11.41 0.90 -15.59
C ASN A 75 -10.61 1.88 -16.47
N GLY A 76 -9.90 1.35 -17.47
CA GLY A 76 -9.13 2.14 -18.42
C GLY A 76 -9.97 3.01 -19.38
N GLN A 77 -11.30 2.87 -19.40
CA GLN A 77 -12.19 3.66 -20.25
C GLN A 77 -12.53 5.04 -19.66
N SER A 78 -12.15 5.30 -18.42
CA SER A 78 -12.40 6.56 -17.71
C SER A 78 -11.09 7.23 -17.34
N GLU A 79 -10.90 8.48 -17.75
CA GLU A 79 -9.69 9.24 -17.45
C GLU A 79 -9.95 10.26 -16.34
N VAL A 80 -9.08 10.28 -15.34
CA VAL A 80 -9.11 11.25 -14.24
C VAL A 80 -7.73 11.87 -14.08
N THR A 81 -7.64 13.18 -14.31
CA THR A 81 -6.36 13.91 -14.23
C THR A 81 -6.01 14.24 -12.78
N HIS A 82 -5.01 13.55 -12.24
CA HIS A 82 -4.43 13.89 -10.93
C HIS A 82 -3.29 14.91 -11.08
N VAL A 83 -3.56 16.18 -10.76
CA VAL A 83 -2.56 17.25 -10.79
C VAL A 83 -1.62 17.13 -9.58
N LYS A 84 -0.47 16.49 -9.76
CA LYS A 84 0.55 16.35 -8.71
C LYS A 84 1.20 17.69 -8.38
N ARG A 85 0.80 18.36 -7.29
CA ARG A 85 1.56 19.45 -6.65
C ARG A 85 1.32 19.48 -5.13
N ALA A 86 2.38 19.84 -4.39
CA ALA A 86 2.46 20.19 -2.96
C ALA A 86 2.84 19.12 -1.90
N SER A 87 2.46 17.85 -1.99
CA SER A 87 2.55 16.94 -0.82
C SER A 87 3.77 15.99 -0.76
N SER A 88 4.53 15.82 -1.84
CA SER A 88 5.70 14.92 -1.85
C SER A 88 6.94 15.62 -2.38
N SER A 89 7.58 16.44 -1.55
CA SER A 89 9.01 16.70 -1.75
C SER A 89 9.75 15.38 -1.51
N GLN A 90 10.78 15.06 -2.31
CA GLN A 90 11.66 13.90 -2.08
C GLN A 90 12.53 14.15 -0.84
N SER A 91 11.90 14.32 0.31
CA SER A 91 12.51 14.61 1.59
C SER A 91 12.61 13.33 2.42
N SER A 92 13.49 13.34 3.42
CA SER A 92 13.59 12.24 4.39
C SER A 92 12.26 11.98 5.10
N LYS A 93 11.41 13.00 5.28
CA LYS A 93 10.08 12.86 5.90
C LYS A 93 9.16 11.97 5.08
N THR A 94 9.05 12.21 3.77
CA THR A 94 8.25 11.39 2.86
C THR A 94 8.66 9.91 2.89
N ARG A 95 9.97 9.65 2.99
CA ARG A 95 10.49 8.28 3.13
C ARG A 95 10.09 7.66 4.46
N ILE A 96 10.20 8.40 5.55
CA ILE A 96 9.79 7.93 6.90
C ILE A 96 8.31 7.60 6.91
N ASP A 97 7.45 8.51 6.41
CA ASP A 97 5.99 8.32 6.35
C ASP A 97 5.63 7.05 5.55
N PHE A 98 6.30 6.82 4.42
CA PHE A 98 6.13 5.60 3.62
C PHE A 98 6.48 4.32 4.41
N TYR A 99 7.62 4.29 5.11
CA TYR A 99 8.02 3.11 5.87
C TYR A 99 7.15 2.88 7.11
N GLU A 100 6.67 3.94 7.76
CA GLU A 100 5.69 3.85 8.84
C GLU A 100 4.39 3.24 8.34
N ALA A 101 3.86 3.71 7.21
CA ALA A 101 2.66 3.15 6.59
C ALA A 101 2.83 1.66 6.25
N MET A 102 3.96 1.27 5.65
CA MET A 102 4.23 -0.13 5.31
C MET A 102 4.36 -1.00 6.56
N TRP A 103 4.96 -0.48 7.63
CA TRP A 103 5.02 -1.17 8.91
C TRP A 103 3.63 -1.35 9.53
N LEU A 104 2.81 -0.29 9.56
CA LEU A 104 1.43 -0.36 10.03
C LEU A 104 0.60 -1.36 9.23
N PHE A 105 0.72 -1.36 7.91
CA PHE A 105 0.05 -2.32 7.03
C PHE A 105 0.47 -3.76 7.35
N TYR A 106 1.77 -4.00 7.52
CA TYR A 106 2.29 -5.31 7.92
C TYR A 106 1.73 -5.77 9.27
N VAL A 107 1.81 -4.90 10.29
CA VAL A 107 1.30 -5.19 11.63
C VAL A 107 -0.19 -5.52 11.60
N LYS A 108 -0.98 -4.75 10.85
CA LYS A 108 -2.43 -4.90 10.79
C LYS A 108 -2.88 -6.17 10.06
N HIS A 109 -2.20 -6.58 9.00
CA HIS A 109 -2.71 -7.62 8.08
C HIS A 109 -1.93 -8.94 8.10
N TYR A 110 -0.66 -8.93 8.51
CA TYR A 110 0.23 -10.09 8.32
C TYR A 110 0.96 -10.54 9.57
N ARG A 111 1.14 -9.68 10.58
CA ARG A 111 1.96 -10.00 11.76
C ARG A 111 1.47 -11.25 12.50
N ASP A 112 0.17 -11.39 12.72
CA ASP A 112 -0.42 -12.53 13.43
C ASP A 112 -0.22 -13.87 12.69
N GLN A 113 -0.02 -13.82 11.36
CA GLN A 113 0.23 -14.97 10.50
C GLN A 113 1.72 -15.21 10.26
N THR A 114 2.57 -14.26 10.66
CA THR A 114 4.01 -14.32 10.43
C THR A 114 4.70 -14.99 11.60
N SER A 115 5.58 -15.96 11.33
CA SER A 115 6.39 -16.58 12.39
C SER A 115 7.25 -15.52 13.11
N TRP A 116 7.43 -15.69 14.41
CA TRP A 116 8.20 -14.74 15.23
C TRP A 116 9.58 -14.42 14.65
N LEU A 117 10.30 -15.43 14.14
CA LEU A 117 11.62 -15.22 13.52
C LEU A 117 11.56 -14.23 12.35
N VAL A 118 10.56 -14.37 11.49
CA VAL A 118 10.38 -13.50 10.32
C VAL A 118 9.92 -12.10 10.76
N ASP A 119 9.01 -12.00 11.75
CA ASP A 119 8.59 -10.72 12.34
C ASP A 119 9.79 -9.92 12.86
N GLN A 120 10.78 -10.57 13.49
CA GLN A 120 12.00 -9.89 13.96
C GLN A 120 12.96 -9.48 12.83
N LEU A 121 12.96 -10.18 11.69
CA LEU A 121 13.83 -9.86 10.55
C LEU A 121 13.31 -8.69 9.71
N ILE A 122 12.00 -8.48 9.66
CA ILE A 122 11.38 -7.39 8.90
C ILE A 122 11.88 -5.99 9.31
N PRO A 123 11.87 -5.58 10.61
CA PRO A 123 12.37 -4.27 11.01
C PRO A 123 13.88 -4.12 10.74
N LEU A 124 14.66 -5.20 10.78
CA LEU A 124 16.07 -5.18 10.38
C LEU A 124 16.23 -4.89 8.88
N GLY A 125 15.41 -5.53 8.04
CA GLY A 125 15.38 -5.26 6.60
C GLY A 125 14.95 -3.82 6.28
N VAL A 126 13.95 -3.30 7.00
CA VAL A 126 13.51 -1.91 6.87
C VAL A 126 14.60 -0.93 7.32
N ALA A 127 15.28 -1.20 8.43
CA ALA A 127 16.39 -0.36 8.90
C ALA A 127 17.55 -0.33 7.88
N ALA A 128 17.92 -1.49 7.33
CA ALA A 128 18.98 -1.61 6.34
C ALA A 128 18.66 -0.85 5.03
N ARG A 129 17.39 -0.85 4.60
CA ARG A 129 16.96 -0.21 3.33
C ARG A 129 16.52 1.25 3.49
N GLY A 130 15.94 1.58 4.64
CA GLY A 130 15.36 2.90 4.94
C GLY A 130 16.35 3.91 5.50
N GLY A 131 17.45 3.44 6.10
CA GLY A 131 18.46 4.28 6.74
C GLY A 131 18.25 4.40 8.25
N VAL A 132 19.24 5.01 8.91
CA VAL A 132 19.28 5.16 10.38
C VAL A 132 18.13 6.03 10.89
N ASP A 133 17.73 7.05 10.13
CA ASP A 133 16.59 7.92 10.42
C ASP A 133 15.26 7.15 10.47
N VAL A 134 15.02 6.29 9.47
CA VAL A 134 13.84 5.40 9.45
C VAL A 134 13.88 4.40 10.60
N ALA A 135 15.05 3.81 10.88
CA ALA A 135 15.21 2.84 11.95
C ALA A 135 14.91 3.45 13.34
N LEU A 136 15.46 4.62 13.63
CA LEU A 136 15.22 5.35 14.88
C LEU A 136 13.75 5.77 15.01
N HIS A 137 13.13 6.20 13.89
CA HIS A 137 11.73 6.56 13.88
C HIS A 137 10.82 5.37 14.17
N LEU A 138 10.97 4.27 13.43
CA LEU A 138 10.17 3.05 13.63
C LEU A 138 10.36 2.47 15.04
N TRP A 139 11.58 2.49 15.57
CA TRP A 139 11.82 2.05 16.94
C TRP A 139 11.07 2.89 17.98
N ARG A 140 11.07 4.22 17.83
CA ARG A 140 10.28 5.13 18.69
C ARG A 140 8.78 4.90 18.51
N PHE A 141 8.33 4.78 17.27
CA PHE A 141 6.93 4.56 16.91
C PHE A 141 6.38 3.26 17.52
N CYS A 142 7.12 2.15 17.40
CA CYS A 142 6.75 0.87 18.01
C CYS A 142 6.68 0.94 19.53
N ARG A 143 7.57 1.71 20.17
CA ARG A 143 7.61 1.88 21.63
C ARG A 143 6.52 2.77 22.21
N GLN A 144 5.95 3.67 21.41
CA GLN A 144 4.92 4.61 21.87
C GLN A 144 3.49 4.07 21.74
N ARG A 145 3.30 2.93 21.05
CA ARG A 145 1.98 2.29 20.82
C ARG A 145 1.90 0.84 21.31
N THR A 146 2.85 0.42 22.15
CA THR A 146 2.72 -0.75 23.04
C THR A 146 2.41 -0.25 24.44
#